data_AF-A0AAW6Q473-F1
#
_entry.id   AF-A0AAW6Q473-F1
#
_cell.length_a   1.000
_cell.length_b   1.000
_cell.length_c   1.000
_cell.angle_alpha   90.00
_cell.angle_beta   90.00
_cell.angle_gamma   90.00
#
_symmetry.space_group_name_H-M   'P 1'
#
loop_
_entity.id
_entity.type
_entity.pdbx_description
1 polymer ?
#
loop_
_entity_poly.entity_id
_entity_poly.type
_entity_poly.pdbx_seq_one_letter_code
_entity_poly.pdbx_strand_id
1 'polypeptide(L)' 'ENRNHRIHRYDCVFCGFKTNDDRVGAMNLYELGKQYISGIENPKFELTNVTD' A
#
# COMPACT_ATOMS: atom_id res chain seq x y z
N GLU A 1 12.46 3.77 3.71
CA GLU A 1 11.83 2.74 2.85
C GLU A 1 10.85 1.92 3.69
N ASN A 2 9.62 1.68 3.22
CA ASN A 2 8.57 0.95 3.97
C ASN A 2 8.52 -0.56 3.65
N ARG A 3 9.26 -1.03 2.63
CA ARG A 3 9.23 -2.43 2.19
C ARG A 3 10.63 -3.03 2.28
N ASN A 4 10.70 -4.23 2.82
CA ASN A 4 11.91 -5.04 2.81
C ASN A 4 11.70 -6.24 1.89
N HIS A 5 12.15 -6.08 0.64
CA HIS A 5 11.97 -7.07 -0.43
C HIS A 5 12.69 -8.40 -0.17
N ARG A 6 13.74 -8.41 0.67
CA ARG A 6 14.48 -9.65 0.96
C ARG A 6 13.69 -10.61 1.85
N ILE A 7 12.82 -10.08 2.71
CA ILE A 7 12.08 -10.87 3.71
C ILE A 7 10.56 -10.74 3.55
N HIS A 8 10.08 -10.15 2.45
CA HIS A 8 8.65 -9.97 2.18
C HIS A 8 7.89 -9.31 3.33
N ARG A 9 8.43 -8.19 3.83
CA ARG A 9 7.88 -7.48 5.00
C ARG A 9 7.67 -6.00 4.71
N TYR A 10 6.48 -5.53 5.04
CA TYR A 10 6.15 -4.12 5.15
C TYR A 10 6.41 -3.62 6.57
N ASP A 11 7.20 -2.57 6.71
CA ASP A 11 7.52 -1.88 7.95
C ASP A 11 7.15 -0.39 7.81
N CYS A 12 6.09 0.06 8.48
CA CYS A 12 5.69 1.47 8.46
C CYS A 12 6.71 2.33 9.22
N VAL A 13 7.39 3.22 8.52
CA VAL A 13 8.40 4.11 9.14
C VAL A 13 7.82 5.14 10.10
N PHE A 14 6.52 5.45 9.98
CA PHE A 14 5.86 6.47 10.80
C PHE A 14 5.32 5.90 12.13
N CYS A 15 4.64 4.75 12.10
CA CYS A 15 3.99 4.17 13.29
C CYS A 15 4.59 2.85 13.77
N GLY A 16 5.57 2.28 13.06
CA GLY A 16 6.22 1.03 13.43
C GLY A 16 5.39 -0.23 13.17
N PHE A 17 4.23 -0.13 12.53
CA PHE A 17 3.43 -1.29 12.13
C PHE A 17 4.22 -2.20 11.18
N LYS A 18 4.21 -3.52 11.45
CA LYS A 18 4.92 -4.52 10.64
C LYS A 18 4.00 -5.65 10.23
N THR A 19 4.08 -6.06 8.97
CA THR A 19 3.30 -7.19 8.45
C THR A 19 3.94 -7.70 7.16
N ASN A 20 3.49 -8.83 6.62
CA ASN A 20 3.95 -9.29 5.31
C ASN A 20 3.50 -8.30 4.21
N ASP A 21 4.38 -7.98 3.27
CA ASP A 21 4.11 -6.97 2.23
C ASP A 21 3.09 -7.44 1.18
N ASP A 22 3.00 -8.75 0.91
CA ASP A 22 1.96 -9.33 0.06
C ASP A 22 0.56 -9.11 0.66
N ARG A 23 0.42 -9.25 1.99
CA ARG A 23 -0.83 -8.93 2.70
C ARG A 23 -1.23 -7.47 2.51
N VAL A 24 -0.27 -6.54 2.61
CA VAL A 24 -0.54 -5.11 2.34
C VAL A 24 -0.93 -4.90 0.87
N GLY A 25 -0.26 -5.59 -0.05
CA GLY A 25 -0.62 -5.59 -1.47
C GLY A 25 -2.07 -6.03 -1.71
N ALA A 26 -2.50 -7.14 -1.10
CA ALA A 26 -3.87 -7.63 -1.20
C ALA A 26 -4.89 -6.65 -0.61
N MET A 27 -4.59 -6.05 0.54
CA MET A 27 -5.45 -5.02 1.15
C MET A 27 -5.58 -3.79 0.25
N ASN A 28 -4.48 -3.35 -0.36
CA ASN A 28 -4.49 -2.21 -1.28
C ASN A 28 -5.33 -2.51 -2.53
N LEU A 29 -5.20 -3.69 -3.13
CA LEU A 29 -6.03 -4.10 -4.27
C LEU A 29 -7.51 -4.21 -3.91
N TYR A 30 -7.83 -4.76 -2.74
CA TYR A 30 -9.20 -4.82 -2.26
C TYR A 30 -9.83 -3.42 -2.13
N GLU A 31 -9.08 -2.47 -1.57
CA GLU A 31 -9.53 -1.08 -1.43
C GLU A 31 -9.74 -0.40 -2.79
N LEU A 32 -8.78 -0.53 -3.71
CA LEU A 32 -8.90 -0.01 -5.08
C LEU A 32 -10.06 -0.65 -5.83
N GLY A 33 -10.33 -1.93 -5.62
CA GLY A 33 -11.48 -2.63 -6.19
C GLY A 33 -12.82 -2.06 -5.70
N LYS A 34 -12.94 -1.75 -4.40
CA LYS A 34 -14.13 -1.05 -3.87
C LYS A 34 -14.30 0.33 -4.50
N GLN A 35 -13.22 1.09 -4.64
CA GLN A 35 -13.25 2.42 -5.26
C GLN A 35 -13.70 2.35 -6.73
N TYR A 36 -13.20 1.37 -7.48
CA TYR A 36 -13.63 1.13 -8.85
C TYR A 36 -15.13 0.84 -8.93
N ILE A 37 -15.63 -0.06 -8.08
CA ILE A 37 -17.06 -0.40 -8.00
C ILE A 37 -17.91 0.83 -7.63
N SER A 38 -17.38 1.77 -6.84
CA SER A 38 -18.07 3.03 -6.51
C SER A 38 -18.05 4.09 -7.63
N GLY A 39 -17.46 3.79 -8.80
CA GLY A 39 -17.45 4.67 -9.97
C GLY A 39 -16.18 5.48 -10.18
N ILE A 40 -15.10 5.22 -9.43
CA ILE A 40 -13.79 5.82 -9.71
C ILE A 40 -13.14 5.00 -10.82
N GLU A 41 -13.09 5.52 -12.05
CA GLU A 41 -12.65 4.78 -13.23
C GLU A 41 -11.19 4.28 -13.13
N ASN A 42 -10.31 5.08 -12.53
CA ASN A 42 -8.88 4.80 -12.41
C ASN A 42 -8.38 5.06 -10.98
N PRO A 43 -8.76 4.23 -9.98
CA PRO A 43 -8.37 4.44 -8.60
C PRO A 43 -6.88 4.13 -8.43
N LYS A 44 -6.18 4.98 -7.70
CA LYS A 44 -4.75 4.82 -7.40
C LYS A 44 -4.41 5.47 -6.08
N PHE A 45 -3.41 4.93 -5.39
CA PHE A 45 -2.77 5.64 -4.29
C PHE A 45 -1.70 6.57 -4.85
N GLU A 46 -1.76 7.85 -4.48
CA GLU A 46 -0.71 8.81 -4.80
C GLU A 46 0.25 8.94 -3.61
N LEU A 47 1.55 8.86 -3.89
CA LEU A 47 2.57 9.15 -2.89
C LEU A 47 2.71 10.66 -2.79
N THR A 48 2.13 11.26 -1.74
CA THR A 48 2.09 12.73 -1.62
C THR A 48 3.38 13.35 -1.08
N ASN A 49 4.33 12.56 -0.55
CA ASN A 49 5.58 13.06 0.02
C ASN A 49 6.75 12.09 -0.21
N VAL A 50 7.35 12.12 -1.41
CA VAL A 50 8.74 11.71 -1.61
C VAL A 50 9.49 12.96 -2.08
N THR A 51 9.94 13.77 -1.13
CA THR A 51 11.08 14.65 -1.42
C THR A 51 12.30 13.75 -1.48
N ASP A 52 12.98 13.76 -2.62
CA ASP A 52 14.27 13.09 -2.85
C ASP A 52 15.31 13.42 -1.77
#